data_AF-A0A2D7YQT7-F1
#
_entry.id   AF-A0A2D7YQT7-F1
#
_cell.length_a   1.000
_cell.length_b   1.000
_cell.length_c   1.000
_cell.angle_alpha   90.00
_cell.angle_beta   90.00
_cell.angle_gamma   90.00
#
_symmetry.space_group_name_H-M   'P 1'
#
loop_
_entity.id
_entity.type
_entity.pdbx_description
1 polymer ?
#
loop_
_entity_poly.entity_id
_entity_poly.type
_entity_poly.pdbx_seq_one_letter_code
_entity_poly.pdbx_strand_id
1 'polypeptide(L)' 'SVVQQGMAAGLDNNYTPDPDAVIAATDVIGGGEETSITFSTDGMDANGNYKFYCTFPGHSAIMQGVFKITN' A
#
# COMPACT_ATOMS: atom_id res chain seq x y z
N SER A 1 -6.45 -0.45 11.70
CA SER A 1 -6.17 0.33 10.48
C SER A 1 -5.47 -0.55 9.45
N VAL A 2 -5.40 -0.13 8.18
CA VAL A 2 -4.64 -0.81 7.11
C VAL A 2 -3.21 -1.14 7.56
N VAL A 3 -2.52 -0.20 8.22
CA VAL A 3 -1.17 -0.41 8.78
C VAL A 3 -1.15 -1.50 9.85
N GLN A 4 -2.07 -1.47 10.82
CA GLN A 4 -2.10 -2.48 11.90
C GLN A 4 -2.41 -3.88 11.38
N GLN A 5 -3.29 -4.00 10.40
CA GLN A 5 -3.60 -5.27 9.74
C GLN A 5 -2.39 -5.78 8.96
N GLY A 6 -1.66 -4.89 8.28
CA GLY A 6 -0.42 -5.24 7.57
C GLY A 6 0.65 -5.75 8.53
N MET A 7 0.84 -5.09 9.68
CA MET A 7 1.76 -5.58 10.72
C MET A 7 1.38 -6.99 11.23
N ALA A 8 0.07 -7.28 11.37
CA ALA A 8 -0.41 -8.59 11.81
C ALA A 8 -0.24 -9.69 10.75
N ALA A 9 -0.20 -9.34 9.46
CA ALA A 9 -0.02 -10.28 8.35
C ALA A 9 1.41 -10.87 8.29
N GLY A 10 2.40 -10.14 8.80
CA GLY A 10 3.79 -10.60 8.86
C GLY A 10 4.54 -10.53 7.52
N LEU A 11 5.84 -10.82 7.57
CA LEU A 11 6.75 -10.68 6.42
C LEU A 11 6.41 -11.65 5.28
N ASP A 12 6.00 -12.89 5.59
CA ASP A 12 5.61 -13.90 4.58
C ASP A 12 4.45 -13.43 3.68
N ASN A 13 3.68 -12.44 4.15
CA ASN A 13 2.59 -11.81 3.41
C ASN A 13 2.92 -10.37 3.01
N ASN A 14 4.21 -10.00 2.93
CA ASN A 14 4.69 -8.65 2.60
C ASN A 14 4.13 -7.55 3.51
N TYR A 15 3.75 -7.88 4.76
CA TYR A 15 2.99 -6.98 5.63
C TYR A 15 1.76 -6.35 4.94
N THR A 16 1.14 -7.07 4.00
CA THR A 16 -0.03 -6.60 3.26
C THR A 16 -1.29 -6.96 4.05
N PRO A 17 -2.17 -5.99 4.35
CA PRO A 17 -3.43 -6.25 5.05
C PRO A 17 -4.44 -6.98 4.18
N ASP A 18 -5.62 -7.25 4.74
CA ASP A 18 -6.73 -7.91 4.06
C ASP A 18 -7.07 -7.22 2.70
N PRO A 19 -7.22 -7.99 1.60
CA PRO A 19 -7.46 -7.47 0.26
C PRO A 19 -8.67 -6.54 0.14
N ASP A 20 -9.71 -6.72 0.96
CA ASP A 20 -10.91 -5.88 0.87
C ASP A 20 -10.62 -4.39 1.18
N ALA A 21 -9.49 -4.08 1.81
CA ALA A 21 -9.05 -2.73 2.15
C ALA A 21 -7.91 -2.20 1.25
N VAL A 22 -7.44 -2.98 0.26
CA VAL A 22 -6.23 -2.69 -0.53
C VAL A 22 -6.55 -2.77 -2.02
N ILE A 23 -6.29 -1.67 -2.74
CA ILE A 23 -6.45 -1.64 -4.21
C ILE A 23 -5.29 -2.36 -4.90
N ALA A 24 -4.06 -2.13 -4.40
CA ALA A 24 -2.83 -2.69 -4.92
C ALA A 24 -1.73 -2.62 -3.85
N ALA A 25 -0.80 -3.58 -3.86
CA ALA A 25 0.39 -3.61 -3.00
C ALA A 25 1.56 -4.24 -3.74
N THR A 26 2.76 -3.67 -3.56
CA THR A 26 4.00 -4.30 -4.02
C THR A 26 4.47 -5.35 -3.02
N ASP A 27 5.46 -6.15 -3.41
CA ASP A 27 6.23 -6.94 -2.47
C ASP A 27 7.05 -6.03 -1.52
N VAL A 28 7.41 -6.57 -0.35
CA VAL A 28 8.38 -5.93 0.54
C VAL A 28 9.78 -6.30 0.07
N ILE A 29 10.63 -5.28 -0.11
CA ILE A 29 11.99 -5.43 -0.61
C ILE A 29 13.03 -4.95 0.40
N GLY A 30 14.22 -5.53 0.31
CA GLY A 30 15.42 -5.14 1.05
C GLY A 30 16.25 -4.05 0.36
N GLY A 31 17.39 -3.70 0.95
CA GLY A 31 18.30 -2.71 0.38
C GLY A 31 18.96 -3.21 -0.90
N GLY A 32 18.87 -2.44 -1.98
CA GLY A 32 19.46 -2.76 -3.29
C GLY A 32 18.55 -3.54 -4.23
N GLU A 33 17.34 -3.86 -3.80
CA GLU A 33 16.31 -4.52 -4.62
C GLU A 33 15.33 -3.49 -5.21
N GLU A 34 14.56 -3.92 -6.20
CA GLU A 34 13.49 -3.13 -6.82
C GLU A 34 12.26 -4.01 -7.05
N THR A 35 11.07 -3.41 -6.95
CA THR A 35 9.79 -4.05 -7.26
C THR A 35 8.87 -3.07 -7.96
N SER A 36 7.85 -3.60 -8.64
CA SER A 36 6.83 -2.80 -9.31
C SER A 36 5.48 -3.49 -9.28
N ILE A 37 4.41 -2.70 -9.40
CA ILE A 37 3.04 -3.19 -9.56
C ILE A 37 2.35 -2.43 -10.69
N THR A 38 1.47 -3.12 -11.40
CA THR A 38 0.51 -2.53 -12.34
C THR A 38 -0.88 -2.94 -11.91
N PHE A 39 -1.79 -1.98 -11.81
CA PHE A 39 -3.18 -2.21 -11.42
C PHE A 39 -4.11 -1.31 -12.24
N SER A 40 -5.38 -1.70 -12.38
CA SER A 40 -6.37 -0.88 -13.06
C SER A 40 -6.85 0.25 -12.15
N THR A 41 -7.01 1.44 -12.71
CA THR A 41 -7.67 2.57 -12.06
C THR A 41 -9.16 2.64 -12.39
N ASP A 42 -9.70 1.66 -13.11
CA ASP A 42 -11.11 1.61 -13.47
C ASP A 42 -11.98 1.57 -12.21
N GLY A 43 -13.01 2.42 -12.17
CA GLY A 43 -13.89 2.56 -11.02
C GLY A 43 -13.33 3.39 -9.86
N MET A 44 -12.10 3.89 -9.97
CA MET A 44 -11.60 4.92 -9.04
C MET A 44 -12.15 6.30 -9.41
N ASP A 45 -12.43 7.12 -8.40
CA ASP A 45 -12.99 8.46 -8.55
C ASP A 45 -11.90 9.53 -8.40
N ALA A 46 -11.84 10.53 -9.29
CA ALA A 46 -10.92 11.67 -9.16
C ALA A 46 -11.13 12.49 -7.87
N ASN A 47 -12.33 12.43 -7.29
CA ASN A 47 -12.67 13.02 -5.99
C ASN A 47 -12.49 12.04 -4.82
N GLY A 48 -12.04 10.81 -5.09
CA GLY A 48 -11.75 9.79 -4.10
C GLY A 48 -10.55 10.14 -3.22
N ASN A 49 -10.62 9.72 -1.96
CA ASN A 49 -9.54 9.91 -0.99
C ASN A 49 -8.67 8.66 -0.89
N TYR A 50 -7.74 8.50 -1.83
CA TYR A 50 -6.79 7.38 -1.82
C TYR A 50 -5.48 7.76 -1.14
N LYS A 51 -4.86 6.78 -0.49
CA LYS A 51 -3.59 6.94 0.21
C LYS A 51 -2.69 5.75 -0.08
N PHE A 52 -1.40 6.00 -0.12
CA PHE A 52 -0.39 4.95 -0.14
C PHE A 52 0.40 4.99 1.17
N TYR A 53 0.89 3.83 1.59
CA TYR A 53 1.65 3.65 2.82
C TYR A 53 2.73 2.59 2.61
N CYS A 54 3.83 2.69 3.34
CA CYS A 54 4.63 1.52 3.67
C CYS A 54 4.04 0.88 4.94
N THR A 55 3.54 -0.35 4.83
CA THR A 55 2.89 -1.08 5.95
C THR A 55 3.89 -1.84 6.82
N PHE A 56 5.18 -1.82 6.47
CA PHE A 56 6.24 -2.37 7.31
C PHE A 56 6.18 -1.75 8.72
N PRO A 57 6.32 -2.56 9.80
CA PRO A 57 6.16 -2.08 11.16
C PRO A 57 6.94 -0.79 11.47
N GLY A 58 6.21 0.28 11.79
CA GLY A 58 6.77 1.59 12.18
C GLY A 58 7.05 2.57 11.03
N HIS A 59 6.99 2.15 9.77
CA HIS A 59 7.38 3.01 8.64
C HIS A 59 6.29 4.01 8.22
N SER A 60 5.01 3.64 8.40
CA SER A 60 3.86 4.44 7.96
C SER A 60 3.74 5.82 8.63
N ALA A 61 4.47 6.06 9.73
CA ALA A 61 4.50 7.36 10.39
C ALA A 61 5.03 8.46 9.45
N ILE A 62 6.03 8.11 8.63
CA ILE A 62 6.68 9.01 7.67
C ILE A 62 6.36 8.59 6.23
N MET A 63 6.42 7.29 5.94
CA MET A 63 6.22 6.74 4.59
C MET A 63 4.73 6.58 4.27
N GLN A 64 4.06 7.71 4.05
CA GLN A 64 2.68 7.76 3.60
C GLN A 64 2.43 8.97 2.70
N GLY A 65 1.39 8.90 1.88
CA GLY A 65 0.98 10.03 1.06
C GLY A 65 -0.40 9.87 0.45
N VAL A 66 -0.85 10.92 -0.24
CA VAL A 66 -2.11 10.93 -0.99
C VAL A 66 -1.84 10.44 -2.40
N PHE A 67 -2.63 9.47 -2.86
CA PHE A 67 -2.68 9.10 -4.27
C PHE A 67 -3.86 9.84 -4.90
N LYS A 68 -3.58 10.77 -5.81
CA LYS A 68 -4.62 11.58 -6.45
C LYS A 68 -4.70 11.27 -7.92
N ILE A 69 -5.91 11.02 -8.39
CA ILE A 69 -6.22 10.90 -9.82
C ILE A 69 -6.58 12.31 -10.32
N THR A 70 -5.89 12.77 -11.36
CA THR A 70 -6.09 14.08 -11.98
C THR A 70 -6.25 13.92 -13.50
N ASN A 71 -7.00 14.84 -14.11
CA ASN A 71 -7.10 14.98 -15.56
C ASN A 71 -5.95 15.81 -16.13
#